data_AF-A0A1R1YF99-F1
#
_entry.id   AF-A0A1R1YF99-F1
#
_cell.length_a   1.000
_cell.length_b   1.000
_cell.length_c   1.000
_cell.angle_alpha   90.00
_cell.angle_beta   90.00
_cell.angle_gamma   90.00
#
_symmetry.space_group_name_H-M   'P 1'
#
loop_
_entity.id
_entity.type
_entity.pdbx_description
1 polymer ?
#
loop_
_entity_poly.entity_id
_entity_poly.type
_entity_poly.pdbx_seq_one_letter_code
_entity_poly.pdbx_strand_id
1 'polypeptide(L)'
;MSQERNDLTLSPGRDDVLQRSENIENIEPNQQIEPSMPIEDEPLEAISRNKKLTEQGSKAAFSRLVGTLAKVKQDLQVKSDKQKSKEDLESRLREKLFKERMEVFEKKDKEKVNSTHLKESEKFDSQKRLYKAKIVKASKLRTKTTPILTFIPAKLSPYHKKIIDSQIAKVKLEFSVLLNDIEFKNDADISTLNNSSLEMDLDS
;
A
#
# COMPACT_ATOMS: atom_id res chain seq x y z
N MET A 1 7.67 29.64 -36.79
CA MET A 1 7.66 29.85 -35.33
C MET A 1 7.16 28.57 -34.70
N SER A 2 8.08 27.66 -34.42
CA SER A 2 7.84 26.32 -33.89
C SER A 2 7.87 26.38 -32.37
N GLN A 3 6.87 25.80 -31.71
CA GLN A 3 6.96 25.45 -30.29
C GLN A 3 6.51 24.01 -30.13
N GLU A 4 7.48 23.10 -30.21
CA GLU A 4 7.38 21.72 -29.74
C GLU A 4 7.24 21.75 -28.21
N ARG A 5 6.13 21.20 -27.69
CA ARG A 5 6.02 20.84 -26.28
C ARG A 5 6.29 19.34 -26.18
N ASN A 6 7.44 18.99 -25.62
CA ASN A 6 7.77 17.62 -25.26
C ASN A 6 6.96 17.22 -24.03
N ASP A 7 5.80 16.60 -24.25
CA ASP A 7 5.07 15.89 -23.19
C ASP A 7 5.71 14.51 -22.99
N LEU A 8 6.62 14.41 -22.01
CA LEU A 8 7.13 13.15 -21.50
C LEU A 8 6.05 12.49 -20.62
N THR A 9 5.04 11.87 -21.24
CA THR A 9 4.11 11.01 -20.50
C THR A 9 4.79 9.67 -20.23
N LEU A 10 5.30 9.48 -19.02
CA LEU A 10 5.70 8.17 -18.51
C LEU A 10 4.45 7.35 -18.18
N SER A 11 3.77 6.87 -19.22
CA SER A 11 2.74 5.84 -19.10
C SER A 11 3.46 4.49 -19.07
N PRO A 12 3.26 3.63 -18.05
CA PRO A 12 3.78 2.27 -18.10
C PRO A 12 3.11 1.53 -19.27
N GLY A 13 3.85 1.41 -20.38
CA GLY A 13 3.46 0.60 -21.51
C GLY A 13 3.29 -0.85 -21.07
N ARG A 14 2.31 -1.53 -21.66
CA ARG A 14 1.91 -2.92 -21.36
C ARG A 14 2.97 -3.99 -21.69
N ASP A 15 4.21 -3.59 -21.98
CA ASP A 15 5.27 -4.47 -22.48
C ASP A 15 6.36 -4.78 -21.44
N ASP A 16 6.32 -4.20 -20.23
CA ASP A 16 7.24 -4.52 -19.13
C ASP A 16 6.83 -5.78 -18.33
N VAL A 17 6.45 -6.84 -19.05
CA VAL A 17 6.31 -8.18 -18.46
C VAL A 17 7.68 -8.83 -18.44
N LEU A 18 8.43 -8.63 -17.35
CA LEU A 18 9.60 -9.44 -17.05
C LEU A 18 9.17 -10.90 -16.92
N GLN A 19 9.47 -11.70 -17.95
CA GLN A 19 9.35 -13.15 -17.90
C GLN A 19 10.29 -13.67 -16.83
N ARG A 20 9.72 -14.12 -15.71
CA ARG A 20 10.39 -14.93 -14.70
C ARG A 20 10.85 -16.23 -15.37
N SER A 21 12.15 -16.36 -15.64
CA SER A 21 12.76 -17.64 -15.96
C SER A 21 12.90 -18.45 -14.68
N GLU A 22 11.92 -19.30 -14.39
CA GLU A 22 12.07 -20.40 -13.45
C GLU A 22 12.68 -21.59 -14.20
N ASN A 23 13.98 -21.82 -14.03
CA ASN A 23 14.63 -23.12 -14.24
C ASN A 23 16.06 -23.10 -13.69
N ILE A 24 16.20 -23.46 -12.41
CA ILE A 24 17.47 -23.92 -11.85
C ILE A 24 17.15 -25.26 -11.17
N GLU A 25 17.13 -26.32 -11.96
CA GLU A 25 17.33 -27.68 -11.48
C GLU A 25 18.42 -28.33 -12.35
N ASN A 26 19.28 -29.10 -11.69
CA ASN A 26 20.36 -29.94 -12.20
C ASN A 26 21.70 -29.27 -12.56
N ILE A 27 22.58 -29.17 -11.57
CA ILE A 27 24.01 -29.46 -11.74
C ILE A 27 24.45 -30.37 -10.60
N GLU A 28 24.50 -31.68 -10.85
CA GLU A 28 25.34 -32.61 -10.07
C GLU A 28 26.82 -32.38 -10.44
N PRO A 29 27.75 -32.36 -9.48
CA PRO A 29 29.15 -32.60 -9.77
C PRO A 29 29.51 -34.03 -9.36
N ASN A 30 29.42 -34.96 -10.30
CA ASN A 30 30.06 -36.27 -10.21
C ASN A 30 31.25 -36.29 -11.17
N GLN A 31 32.46 -36.06 -10.66
CA GLN A 31 33.67 -36.58 -11.29
C GLN A 31 34.63 -37.08 -10.20
N GLN A 32 34.74 -38.40 -10.17
CA GLN A 32 35.74 -39.21 -9.51
C GLN A 32 37.15 -38.77 -9.93
N ILE A 33 38.03 -38.56 -8.96
CA ILE A 33 39.48 -38.63 -9.17
C ILE A 33 40.00 -39.67 -8.18
N GLU A 34 40.30 -40.85 -8.69
CA GLU A 34 40.97 -41.93 -7.98
C GLU A 34 42.45 -41.60 -7.69
N PRO A 35 43.06 -42.22 -6.66
CA PRO A 35 44.43 -41.96 -6.25
C PRO A 35 45.43 -42.80 -7.06
N SER A 36 46.56 -42.22 -7.46
CA SER A 36 47.72 -43.01 -7.88
C SER A 36 49.02 -42.39 -7.34
N MET A 37 49.74 -43.18 -6.53
CA MET A 37 51.18 -43.02 -6.33
C MET A 37 51.92 -43.78 -7.44
N PRO A 38 53.21 -43.46 -7.66
CA PRO A 38 54.20 -44.44 -7.22
C PRO A 38 55.40 -43.84 -6.46
N ILE A 39 55.99 -44.73 -5.66
CA ILE A 39 57.21 -44.64 -4.84
C ILE A 39 58.44 -44.71 -5.74
N GLU A 40 59.50 -43.95 -5.44
CA GLU A 40 60.89 -44.41 -5.61
C GLU A 40 61.75 -43.97 -4.41
N ASP A 41 62.65 -44.86 -4.03
CA ASP A 41 63.37 -44.98 -2.74
C ASP A 41 64.72 -44.20 -2.68
N GLU A 42 64.96 -43.57 -1.52
CA GLU A 42 66.20 -43.45 -0.70
C GLU A 42 67.61 -43.07 -1.30
N PRO A 43 68.64 -42.79 -0.47
CA PRO A 43 68.76 -41.94 0.75
C PRO A 43 70.03 -41.03 0.70
N LEU A 44 70.32 -40.25 1.77
CA LEU A 44 71.69 -40.03 2.34
C LEU A 44 71.70 -39.04 3.52
N GLU A 45 71.84 -39.63 4.71
CA GLU A 45 72.67 -39.30 5.89
C GLU A 45 72.98 -37.86 6.38
N ALA A 46 72.66 -37.70 7.67
CA ALA A 46 73.50 -37.21 8.77
C ALA A 46 73.87 -35.71 8.91
N ILE A 47 73.16 -35.01 9.83
CA ILE A 47 73.74 -34.02 10.76
C ILE A 47 72.99 -34.16 12.12
N SER A 48 73.56 -34.90 13.07
CA SER A 48 74.32 -34.40 14.23
C SER A 48 73.51 -33.66 15.31
N ARG A 49 73.37 -34.35 16.45
CA ARG A 49 73.50 -33.88 17.85
C ARG A 49 72.86 -32.51 18.20
N ASN A 50 71.76 -32.54 18.97
CA ASN A 50 71.55 -31.78 20.23
C ASN A 50 70.09 -31.90 20.73
N LYS A 51 69.77 -32.94 21.50
CA LYS A 51 68.43 -33.19 22.07
C LYS A 51 68.11 -32.38 23.35
N LYS A 52 68.67 -31.17 23.53
CA LYS A 52 68.38 -30.32 24.72
C LYS A 52 68.03 -28.86 24.44
N LEU A 53 67.93 -28.44 23.17
CA LEU A 53 67.56 -27.06 22.78
C LEU A 53 66.19 -26.96 22.08
N THR A 54 65.58 -28.08 21.72
CA THR A 54 64.33 -28.13 20.95
C THR A 54 63.09 -27.76 21.75
N GLU A 55 63.08 -27.91 23.08
CA GLU A 55 61.93 -27.55 23.92
C GLU A 55 61.75 -26.03 24.09
N GLN A 56 62.84 -25.25 24.08
CA GLN A 56 62.74 -23.79 24.15
C GLN A 56 62.29 -23.17 22.82
N GLY A 57 62.73 -23.74 21.68
CA GLY A 57 62.31 -23.31 20.36
C GLY A 57 60.82 -23.56 20.08
N SER A 58 60.28 -24.71 20.52
CA SER A 58 58.86 -25.05 20.33
C SER A 58 57.94 -24.20 21.22
N LYS A 59 58.32 -23.93 22.47
CA LYS A 59 57.59 -23.00 23.36
C LYS A 59 57.59 -21.57 22.81
N ALA A 60 58.70 -21.11 22.25
CA ALA A 60 58.80 -19.78 21.64
C ALA A 60 57.94 -19.68 20.36
N ALA A 61 57.95 -20.71 19.51
CA ALA A 61 57.10 -20.77 18.32
C ALA A 61 55.60 -20.82 18.68
N PHE A 62 55.23 -21.64 19.68
CA PHE A 62 53.86 -21.71 20.17
C PHE A 62 53.41 -20.41 20.84
N SER A 63 54.26 -19.76 21.63
CA SER A 63 53.95 -18.47 22.24
C SER A 63 53.79 -17.37 21.20
N ARG A 64 54.56 -17.41 20.10
CA ARG A 64 54.37 -16.52 18.95
C ARG A 64 53.04 -16.79 18.26
N LEU A 65 52.67 -18.06 18.04
CA LEU A 65 51.38 -18.43 17.46
C LEU A 65 50.20 -17.99 18.33
N VAL A 66 50.26 -18.21 19.64
CA VAL A 66 49.23 -17.76 20.59
C VAL A 66 49.18 -16.24 20.67
N GLY A 67 50.33 -15.56 20.63
CA GLY A 67 50.40 -14.10 20.58
C GLY A 67 49.81 -13.51 19.30
N THR A 68 50.02 -14.15 18.15
CA THR A 68 49.37 -13.78 16.89
C THR A 68 47.88 -14.07 16.90
N LEU A 69 47.44 -15.18 17.49
CA LEU A 69 46.03 -15.52 17.62
C LEU A 69 45.29 -14.54 18.55
N ALA A 70 45.94 -14.12 19.64
CA ALA A 70 45.42 -13.10 20.55
C ALA A 70 45.31 -11.74 19.85
N LYS A 71 46.29 -11.34 19.04
CA LYS A 71 46.21 -10.12 18.21
C LYS A 71 45.10 -10.20 17.18
N VAL A 72 44.97 -11.30 16.44
CA VAL A 72 43.90 -11.50 15.46
C VAL A 72 42.52 -11.47 16.12
N LYS A 73 42.38 -12.05 17.31
CA LYS A 73 41.14 -11.94 18.11
C LYS A 73 40.84 -10.49 18.50
N GLN A 74 41.86 -9.73 18.91
CA GLN A 74 41.72 -8.31 19.25
C GLN A 74 41.33 -7.47 18.02
N ASP A 75 41.94 -7.74 16.86
CA ASP A 75 41.63 -7.10 15.58
C ASP A 75 40.23 -7.48 15.05
N LEU A 76 39.73 -8.69 15.36
CA LEU A 76 38.35 -9.10 15.10
C LEU A 76 37.35 -8.50 16.09
N GLN A 77 37.76 -8.25 17.34
CA GLN A 77 36.94 -7.64 18.38
C GLN A 77 36.66 -6.16 18.08
N VAL A 78 37.60 -5.48 17.40
CA VAL A 78 37.39 -4.14 16.83
C VAL A 78 36.70 -4.32 15.49
N LYS A 79 35.36 -4.19 15.46
CA LYS A 79 34.60 -4.12 14.20
C LYS A 79 35.32 -3.16 13.25
N SER A 80 35.87 -3.69 12.15
CA SER A 80 36.51 -2.92 11.09
C SER A 80 35.63 -1.72 10.74
N ASP A 81 36.21 -0.55 10.51
CA ASP A 81 35.44 0.65 10.20
C ASP A 81 34.55 0.45 8.95
N LYS A 82 34.96 -0.44 8.03
CA LYS A 82 34.14 -0.89 6.89
C LYS A 82 32.88 -1.65 7.30
N GLN A 83 32.94 -2.40 8.40
CA GLN A 83 31.81 -3.17 8.91
C GLN A 83 30.84 -2.26 9.68
N LYS A 84 31.35 -1.29 10.44
CA LYS A 84 30.52 -0.23 11.05
C LYS A 84 29.82 0.62 9.99
N SER A 85 30.53 1.02 8.94
CA SER A 85 29.92 1.79 7.85
C SER A 85 28.85 0.99 7.10
N LYS A 86 29.03 -0.32 6.95
CA LYS A 86 28.02 -1.21 6.35
C LYS A 86 26.78 -1.33 7.24
N GLU A 87 26.97 -1.50 8.55
CA GLU A 87 25.89 -1.59 9.55
C GLU A 87 25.09 -0.27 9.62
N ASP A 88 25.76 0.89 9.57
CA ASP A 88 25.13 2.21 9.48
C ASP A 88 24.37 2.44 8.17
N LEU A 89 24.89 1.94 7.05
CA LEU A 89 24.20 2.06 5.77
C LEU A 89 22.97 1.16 5.72
N GLU A 90 23.07 -0.05 6.29
CA GLU A 90 21.95 -0.97 6.42
C GLU A 90 20.87 -0.45 7.37
N SER A 91 21.24 0.15 8.50
CA SER A 91 20.28 0.75 9.44
C SER A 91 19.52 1.91 8.79
N ARG A 92 20.21 2.81 8.08
CA ARG A 92 19.60 3.89 7.30
C ARG A 92 18.68 3.38 6.19
N LEU A 93 19.06 2.29 5.51
CA LEU A 93 18.22 1.69 4.48
C LEU A 93 16.94 1.10 5.10
N ARG A 94 17.06 0.39 6.23
CA ARG A 94 15.90 -0.15 6.96
C ARG A 94 14.96 0.95 7.43
N GLU A 95 15.49 2.05 7.96
CA GLU A 95 14.70 3.20 8.39
C GLU A 95 13.96 3.84 7.21
N LYS A 96 14.64 4.05 6.07
CA LYS A 96 14.00 4.58 4.85
C LYS A 96 12.89 3.66 4.33
N LEU A 97 13.15 2.36 4.23
CA LEU A 97 12.16 1.37 3.79
C LEU A 97 10.97 1.29 4.75
N PHE A 98 11.21 1.42 6.06
CA PHE A 98 10.14 1.46 7.04
C PHE A 98 9.27 2.72 6.87
N LYS A 99 9.89 3.89 6.73
CA LYS A 99 9.19 5.16 6.49
C LYS A 99 8.35 5.11 5.22
N GLU A 100 8.90 4.59 4.13
CA GLU A 100 8.17 4.41 2.87
C GLU A 100 6.99 3.47 3.02
N ARG A 101 7.16 2.33 3.71
CA ARG A 101 6.06 1.39 3.99
C ARG A 101 4.94 2.04 4.79
N MET A 102 5.28 2.86 5.79
CA MET A 102 4.28 3.57 6.60
C MET A 102 3.56 4.64 5.80
N GLU A 103 4.28 5.41 4.98
CA GLU A 103 3.66 6.41 4.11
C GLU A 103 2.69 5.78 3.10
N VAL A 104 3.07 4.64 2.50
CA VAL A 104 2.18 3.89 1.59
C VAL A 104 0.95 3.36 2.32
N PHE A 105 1.10 2.89 3.56
CA PHE A 105 -0.01 2.40 4.36
C PHE A 105 -1.00 3.52 4.68
N GLU A 106 -0.51 4.67 5.14
CA GLU A 106 -1.34 5.85 5.41
C GLU A 106 -2.05 6.36 4.15
N LYS A 107 -1.36 6.39 3.00
CA LYS A 107 -1.97 6.78 1.72
C LYS A 107 -3.11 5.83 1.35
N LYS A 108 -2.90 4.51 1.47
CA LYS A 108 -3.93 3.51 1.17
C LYS A 108 -5.14 3.63 2.10
N ASP A 109 -4.93 3.89 3.38
CA ASP A 109 -6.04 4.03 4.32
C ASP A 109 -6.84 5.32 4.07
N LYS A 110 -6.16 6.45 3.81
CA LYS A 110 -6.81 7.70 3.41
C LYS A 110 -7.59 7.53 2.10
N GLU A 111 -7.00 6.85 1.11
CA GLU A 111 -7.66 6.59 -0.18
C GLU A 111 -8.89 5.69 -0.03
N LYS A 112 -8.81 4.63 0.80
CA LYS A 112 -9.96 3.76 1.08
C LYS A 112 -11.10 4.55 1.72
N VAL A 113 -10.81 5.33 2.77
CA VAL A 113 -11.82 6.14 3.47
C VAL A 113 -12.46 7.17 2.52
N ASN A 114 -11.66 7.85 1.70
CA ASN A 114 -12.18 8.79 0.72
C ASN A 114 -13.04 8.08 -0.34
N SER A 115 -12.61 6.90 -0.80
CA SER A 115 -13.35 6.13 -1.79
C SER A 115 -14.68 5.59 -1.26
N THR A 116 -14.76 5.23 0.03
CA THR A 116 -16.01 4.77 0.65
C THR A 116 -16.98 5.93 0.81
N HIS A 117 -16.52 7.09 1.28
CA HIS A 117 -17.35 8.28 1.39
C HIS A 117 -17.89 8.76 0.05
N LEU A 118 -17.06 8.76 -1.00
CA LEU A 118 -17.50 9.10 -2.36
C LEU A 118 -18.57 8.13 -2.89
N LYS A 119 -18.41 6.82 -2.66
CA LYS A 119 -19.40 5.82 -3.07
C LYS A 119 -20.72 5.98 -2.32
N GLU A 120 -20.65 6.32 -1.03
CA GLU A 120 -21.84 6.55 -0.21
C GLU A 120 -22.58 7.83 -0.62
N SER A 121 -21.85 8.92 -0.89
CA SER A 121 -22.45 10.17 -1.39
C SER A 121 -23.11 9.98 -2.75
N GLU A 122 -22.45 9.26 -3.67
CA GLU A 122 -23.00 8.97 -4.99
C GLU A 122 -24.27 8.10 -4.91
N LYS A 123 -24.27 7.08 -4.05
CA LYS A 123 -25.46 6.26 -3.78
C LYS A 123 -26.61 7.13 -3.26
N PHE A 124 -26.35 8.00 -2.30
CA PHE A 124 -27.35 8.91 -1.75
C PHE A 124 -27.93 9.84 -2.83
N ASP A 125 -27.06 10.45 -3.65
CA ASP A 125 -27.49 11.33 -4.73
C ASP A 125 -28.30 10.59 -5.80
N SER A 126 -27.91 9.36 -6.13
CA SER A 126 -28.65 8.50 -7.07
C SER A 126 -30.07 8.23 -6.56
N GLN A 127 -30.23 7.92 -5.27
CA GLN A 127 -31.53 7.67 -4.66
C GLN A 127 -32.37 8.95 -4.57
N LYS A 128 -31.75 10.10 -4.28
CA LYS A 128 -32.41 11.42 -4.29
C LYS A 128 -32.93 11.77 -5.69
N ARG A 129 -32.16 11.49 -6.74
CA ARG A 129 -32.59 11.67 -8.14
C ARG A 129 -33.76 10.75 -8.48
N LEU A 130 -33.68 9.48 -8.08
CA LEU A 130 -34.77 8.52 -8.28
C LEU A 130 -36.07 8.93 -7.59
N TYR A 131 -35.96 9.39 -6.33
CA TYR A 131 -37.08 9.93 -5.58
C TYR A 131 -37.74 11.10 -6.32
N LYS A 132 -36.95 12.10 -6.73
CA LYS A 132 -37.46 13.25 -7.50
C LYS A 132 -38.18 12.80 -8.78
N ALA A 133 -37.61 11.87 -9.53
CA ALA A 133 -38.22 11.33 -10.74
C ALA A 133 -39.57 10.62 -10.46
N LYS A 134 -39.63 9.84 -9.38
CA LYS A 134 -40.87 9.17 -8.95
C LYS A 134 -41.94 10.17 -8.50
N ILE A 135 -41.57 11.23 -7.80
CA ILE A 135 -42.50 12.31 -7.40
C ILE A 135 -43.09 13.00 -8.64
N VAL A 136 -42.25 13.33 -9.63
CA VAL A 136 -42.71 13.93 -10.91
C VAL A 136 -43.65 12.99 -11.68
N LYS A 137 -43.46 11.67 -11.55
CA LYS A 137 -44.38 10.68 -12.15
C LYS A 137 -45.68 10.56 -11.36
N ALA A 138 -45.61 10.61 -10.04
CA ALA A 138 -46.75 10.58 -9.12
C ALA A 138 -47.59 11.86 -9.16
N SER A 139 -47.04 12.98 -9.64
CA SER A 139 -47.81 14.22 -9.86
C SER A 139 -48.67 14.18 -11.13
N LYS A 140 -48.64 13.08 -11.90
CA LYS A 140 -49.38 12.93 -13.17
C LYS A 140 -50.48 11.90 -13.04
N LEU A 141 -51.64 12.20 -13.62
CA LEU A 141 -52.77 11.28 -13.70
C LEU A 141 -52.65 10.38 -14.93
N ARG A 142 -53.29 9.21 -14.88
CA ARG A 142 -53.35 8.25 -15.99
C ARG A 142 -54.77 8.11 -16.51
N THR A 143 -54.91 8.06 -17.82
CA THR A 143 -56.18 7.70 -18.46
C THR A 143 -56.43 6.19 -18.40
N LYS A 144 -57.70 5.78 -18.50
CA LYS A 144 -58.10 4.37 -18.63
C LYS A 144 -58.16 3.89 -20.08
N THR A 145 -57.86 4.77 -21.03
CA THR A 145 -57.90 4.50 -22.47
C THR A 145 -56.71 3.63 -22.89
N THR A 146 -56.83 2.98 -24.05
CA THR A 146 -55.70 2.34 -24.73
C THR A 146 -55.43 3.15 -26.00
N PRO A 147 -54.28 3.85 -26.12
CA PRO A 147 -53.13 3.85 -25.20
C PRO A 147 -53.37 4.64 -23.91
N ILE A 148 -52.64 4.23 -22.85
CA ILE A 148 -52.64 4.91 -21.55
C ILE A 148 -51.82 6.19 -21.68
N LEU A 149 -52.45 7.34 -21.41
CA LEU A 149 -51.80 8.63 -21.44
C LEU A 149 -51.56 9.15 -20.02
N THR A 150 -50.43 9.81 -19.82
CA THR A 150 -50.12 10.54 -18.57
C THR A 150 -50.30 12.03 -18.79
N PHE A 151 -51.04 12.70 -17.91
CA PHE A 151 -51.37 14.11 -18.09
C PHE A 151 -51.56 14.82 -16.75
N ILE A 152 -51.54 16.15 -16.80
CA ILE A 152 -51.90 17.03 -15.68
C ILE A 152 -53.02 17.94 -16.20
N PRO A 153 -54.21 17.94 -15.59
CA PRO A 153 -55.29 18.84 -15.98
C PRO A 153 -54.89 20.31 -15.79
N ALA A 154 -55.33 21.19 -16.70
CA ALA A 154 -55.09 22.64 -16.56
C ALA A 154 -55.73 23.24 -15.29
N LYS A 155 -56.88 22.70 -14.88
CA LYS A 155 -57.54 23.03 -13.61
C LYS A 155 -57.66 21.78 -12.76
N LEU A 156 -57.09 21.82 -11.57
CA LEU A 156 -57.06 20.66 -10.69
C LEU A 156 -58.35 20.58 -9.86
N SER A 157 -59.23 19.64 -10.24
CA SER A 157 -60.41 19.31 -9.42
C SER A 157 -59.99 18.72 -8.07
N PRO A 158 -60.74 18.97 -6.98
CA PRO A 158 -60.46 18.36 -5.66
C PRO A 158 -60.37 16.84 -5.72
N TYR A 159 -61.15 16.19 -6.60
CA TYR A 159 -61.08 14.75 -6.82
C TYR A 159 -59.71 14.31 -7.34
N HIS A 160 -59.20 14.99 -8.36
CA HIS A 160 -57.88 14.72 -8.95
C HIS A 160 -56.74 15.03 -7.99
N LYS A 161 -56.88 16.08 -7.17
CA LYS A 161 -55.91 16.44 -6.15
C LYS A 161 -55.72 15.30 -5.14
N LYS A 162 -56.82 14.73 -4.62
CA LYS A 162 -56.76 13.58 -3.69
C LYS A 162 -56.02 12.37 -4.28
N ILE A 163 -56.19 12.12 -5.58
CA ILE A 163 -55.49 11.03 -6.27
C ILE A 163 -53.99 11.29 -6.31
N ILE A 164 -53.58 12.50 -6.72
CA ILE A 164 -52.17 12.89 -6.77
C ILE A 164 -51.56 12.85 -5.37
N ASP A 165 -52.25 13.40 -4.37
CA ASP A 165 -51.76 13.40 -2.98
C ASP A 165 -51.55 11.97 -2.47
N SER A 166 -52.48 11.05 -2.79
CA SER A 166 -52.34 9.63 -2.45
C SER A 166 -51.16 8.97 -3.17
N GLN A 167 -50.91 9.33 -4.43
CA GLN A 167 -49.78 8.80 -5.20
C GLN A 167 -48.44 9.32 -4.65
N ILE A 168 -48.38 10.61 -4.30
CA ILE A 168 -47.20 11.23 -3.68
C ILE A 168 -46.95 10.62 -2.29
N ALA A 169 -47.99 10.43 -1.48
CA ALA A 169 -47.87 9.81 -0.16
C ALA A 169 -47.28 8.39 -0.24
N LYS A 170 -47.69 7.60 -1.24
CA LYS A 170 -47.10 6.27 -1.49
C LYS A 170 -45.61 6.37 -1.80
N VAL A 171 -45.20 7.30 -2.66
CA VAL A 171 -43.77 7.51 -2.97
C VAL A 171 -43.01 7.99 -1.74
N LYS A 172 -43.56 8.89 -0.93
CA LYS A 172 -42.91 9.32 0.32
C LYS A 172 -42.70 8.15 1.30
N LEU A 173 -43.67 7.25 1.38
CA LEU A 173 -43.58 6.06 2.24
C LEU A 173 -42.53 5.07 1.74
N GLU A 174 -42.43 4.87 0.41
CA GLU A 174 -41.36 4.05 -0.19
C GLU A 174 -39.94 4.59 0.09
N PHE A 175 -39.80 5.91 0.26
CA PHE A 175 -38.51 6.59 0.46
C PHE A 175 -38.37 7.20 1.86
N SER A 176 -39.14 6.72 2.84
CA SER A 176 -39.17 7.29 4.20
C SER A 176 -37.78 7.33 4.86
N VAL A 177 -37.00 6.27 4.69
CA VAL A 177 -35.62 6.17 5.18
C VAL A 177 -34.75 7.30 4.62
N LEU A 178 -34.83 7.54 3.32
CA LEU A 178 -34.07 8.61 2.65
C LEU A 178 -34.53 10.01 3.06
N LEU A 179 -35.82 10.19 3.34
CA LEU A 179 -36.32 11.48 3.83
C LEU A 179 -35.77 11.80 5.22
N ASN A 180 -35.76 10.81 6.12
CA ASN A 180 -35.17 10.99 7.45
C ASN A 180 -33.71 11.40 7.36
N ASP A 181 -32.92 10.73 6.51
CA ASP A 181 -31.50 11.06 6.29
C ASP A 181 -31.29 12.49 5.73
N ILE A 182 -32.25 13.00 4.95
CA ILE A 182 -32.22 14.38 4.45
C ILE A 182 -32.56 15.37 5.57
N GLU A 183 -33.56 15.08 6.39
CA GLU A 183 -33.98 15.94 7.51
C GLU A 183 -32.84 16.09 8.53
N PHE A 184 -32.22 14.98 8.93
CA PHE A 184 -31.06 15.02 9.83
C PHE A 184 -29.87 15.82 9.29
N LYS A 185 -29.61 15.77 7.97
CA LYS A 185 -28.53 16.57 7.35
C LYS A 185 -28.86 18.06 7.30
N ASN A 186 -30.10 18.42 6.97
CA ASN A 186 -30.50 19.82 6.94
C ASN A 186 -30.45 20.43 8.35
N ASP A 187 -30.83 19.69 9.40
CA ASP A 187 -30.76 20.18 10.78
C ASP A 187 -29.31 20.35 11.27
N ALA A 188 -28.40 19.46 10.86
CA ALA A 188 -26.96 19.60 11.10
C ALA A 188 -26.36 20.83 10.38
N ASP A 189 -26.77 21.09 9.14
CA ASP A 189 -26.30 22.25 8.37
C ASP A 189 -26.86 23.58 8.96
N ILE A 190 -28.10 23.60 9.47
CA ILE A 190 -28.68 24.78 10.12
C ILE A 190 -28.01 25.06 11.47
N SER A 191 -27.70 24.03 12.26
CA SER A 191 -27.02 24.20 13.55
C SER A 191 -25.57 24.70 13.40
N THR A 192 -24.83 24.25 12.38
CA THR A 192 -23.47 24.75 12.11
C THR A 192 -23.46 26.21 11.64
N LEU A 193 -24.43 26.61 10.81
CA LEU A 193 -24.58 28.01 10.37
C LEU A 193 -24.90 28.94 11.56
N ASN A 194 -25.80 28.53 12.45
CA ASN A 194 -26.17 29.34 13.63
C ASN A 194 -25.01 29.52 14.62
N ASN A 195 -24.09 28.56 14.72
CA ASN A 195 -22.90 28.68 15.56
C ASN A 195 -21.82 29.57 14.90
N SER A 196 -21.66 29.50 13.58
CA SER A 196 -20.70 30.36 12.85
C SER A 196 -21.09 31.84 12.85
N SER A 197 -22.39 32.15 12.93
CA SER A 197 -22.87 33.53 12.98
C SER A 197 -22.75 34.17 14.37
N LEU A 198 -22.42 33.40 15.41
CA LEU A 198 -22.28 33.90 16.79
C LEU A 198 -20.82 34.26 17.16
N GLU A 199 -19.82 33.80 16.39
CA GLU A 199 -18.40 34.02 16.70
C GLU A 199 -17.79 35.29 16.06
N MET A 200 -18.49 35.98 15.15
CA MET A 200 -17.94 37.18 14.48
C MET A 200 -18.22 38.52 15.18
N ASP A 201 -19.03 38.56 16.24
CA ASP A 201 -19.48 39.82 16.88
C ASP A 201 -18.84 40.10 18.26
N LEU A 202 -17.74 39.43 18.62
CA LEU A 202 -17.06 39.63 19.92
C LEU A 202 -15.73 40.41 19.86
N ASP A 203 -15.36 40.95 18.69
CA ASP A 203 -14.22 41.86 18.55
C ASP A 203 -14.69 43.26 18.11
N SER A 204 -15.21 44.07 19.05
CA SER A 204 -15.37 45.53 18.90
C SER A 204 -15.38 46.23 20.26
#